data_AF-A0A9E0Y6V6-F1
#
_entry.id   AF-A0A9E0Y6V6-F1
#
_cell.length_a   1.000
_cell.length_b   1.000
_cell.length_c   1.000
_cell.angle_alpha   90.00
_cell.angle_beta   90.00
_cell.angle_gamma   90.00
#
_symmetry.space_group_name_H-M   'P 1'
#
loop_
_entity.id
_entity.type
_entity.pdbx_description
1 polymer ?
#
loop_
_entity_poly.entity_id
_entity_poly.type
_entity_poly.pdbx_seq_one_letter_code
_entity_poly.pdbx_strand_id
1 'polypeptide(L)' 'RLCELNVVEQVLNVGETTIVQDAWERGQPLRVHGWIYDLHDGLITDLEVHLENRVATNALRKRFLYKANQKKA' A
#
# COMPACT_ATOMS: atom_id res chain seq x y z
N ARG A 1 -7.51 7.50 -10.92
CA ARG A 1 -8.10 6.62 -9.89
C ARG A 1 -7.81 5.13 -10.02
N LEU A 2 -7.91 4.46 -11.18
CA LEU A 2 -7.53 3.04 -11.28
C LEU A 2 -6.04 2.81 -10.96
N CYS A 3 -5.16 3.69 -11.43
CA CYS A 3 -3.73 3.62 -11.11
C CYS A 3 -3.45 3.79 -9.61
N GLU A 4 -4.10 4.75 -8.93
CA GLU A 4 -3.99 4.88 -7.46
C GLU A 4 -4.46 3.61 -6.74
N LEU A 5 -5.58 3.01 -7.17
CA LEU A 5 -6.08 1.75 -6.60
C LEU A 5 -5.11 0.60 -6.86
N ASN A 6 -4.48 0.56 -8.03
CA ASN A 6 -3.45 -0.42 -8.35
C ASN A 6 -2.24 -0.26 -7.42
N VAL A 7 -1.75 0.96 -7.19
CA VAL A 7 -0.63 1.21 -6.26
C VAL A 7 -0.98 0.73 -4.85
N VAL A 8 -2.19 1.00 -4.35
CA VAL A 8 -2.61 0.52 -3.03
C VAL A 8 -2.60 -1.01 -2.95
N GLU A 9 -3.15 -1.69 -3.97
CA GLU A 9 -3.16 -3.16 -4.02
C GLU A 9 -1.73 -3.72 -4.09
N GLN A 10 -0.82 -3.09 -4.85
CA GLN A 10 0.57 -3.55 -4.91
C GLN A 10 1.33 -3.32 -3.61
N VAL A 11 1.09 -2.22 -2.89
CA VAL A 11 1.67 -2.03 -1.55
C VAL A 11 1.20 -3.14 -0.59
N LEU A 12 -0.08 -3.52 -0.65
CA LEU A 12 -0.61 -4.65 0.13
C LEU A 12 0.06 -5.97 -0.26
N ASN A 13 0.16 -6.27 -1.56
CA ASN A 13 0.80 -7.49 -2.03
C ASN A 13 2.26 -7.60 -1.60
N VAL A 14 3.04 -6.51 -1.69
CA VAL A 14 4.42 -6.44 -1.19
C VAL A 14 4.45 -6.70 0.31
N GLY A 15 3.57 -6.03 1.05
CA GLY A 15 3.41 -6.23 2.48
C GLY A 15 3.08 -7.67 2.86
N GLU A 16 2.32 -8.42 2.07
CA GLU A 16 1.91 -9.80 2.33
C GLU A 16 2.99 -10.85 1.98
N THR A 17 4.08 -10.46 1.31
CA THR A 17 5.18 -11.39 0.99
C THR A 17 5.90 -11.90 2.23
N THR A 18 6.37 -13.16 2.19
CA THR A 18 7.14 -13.77 3.29
C THR A 18 8.39 -12.97 3.62
N ILE A 19 9.11 -12.45 2.62
CA ILE A 19 10.34 -11.68 2.81
C ILE A 19 10.11 -10.43 3.69
N VAL A 20 9.03 -9.69 3.42
CA VAL A 20 8.68 -8.47 4.17
C VAL A 20 8.15 -8.83 5.55
N GLN A 21 7.32 -9.87 5.66
CA GLN A 21 6.80 -10.34 6.94
C GLN A 21 7.91 -10.84 7.87
N ASP A 22 8.83 -11.66 7.36
CA ASP A 22 9.99 -12.16 8.11
C ASP A 22 10.91 -11.01 8.54
N ALA A 23 11.00 -9.93 7.75
CA ALA A 23 11.75 -8.72 8.11
C ALA A 23 11.14 -8.01 9.31
N TRP A 24 9.83 -7.81 9.30
CA TRP A 24 9.15 -7.24 10.45
C TRP A 24 9.16 -8.16 11.67
N GLU A 25 9.01 -9.47 11.50
CA GLU A 25 9.02 -10.46 12.58
C GLU A 25 10.38 -10.55 13.29
N ARG A 26 11.49 -10.42 12.55
CA ARG A 26 12.84 -10.34 13.15
C ARG A 26 13.19 -8.95 13.71
N GLY A 27 12.27 -8.00 13.68
CA GLY A 27 12.48 -6.64 14.17
C GLY A 27 13.34 -5.75 13.28
N GLN A 28 13.54 -6.11 12.00
CA GLN A 28 14.26 -5.26 11.07
C GLN A 28 13.40 -4.04 10.70
N PRO A 29 13.93 -2.80 10.83
CA PRO A 29 13.23 -1.61 10.36
C PRO A 29 13.02 -1.66 8.84
N LEU A 30 11.77 -1.70 8.41
CA LEU A 30 11.39 -1.73 6.99
C LEU A 30 10.06 -1.02 6.80
N ARG A 31 9.98 -0.15 5.79
CA ARG A 31 8.75 0.53 5.39
C ARG A 31 8.51 0.39 3.89
N VAL A 32 7.27 0.08 3.52
CA VAL A 32 6.81 0.03 2.12
C VAL A 32 6.00 1.29 1.86
N HIS A 33 6.25 1.98 0.74
CA HIS A 33 5.56 3.22 0.35
C HIS A 33 4.86 3.07 -1.01
N GLY A 34 3.69 3.69 -1.16
CA GLY A 34 2.94 3.76 -2.42
C GLY A 34 3.01 5.14 -3.03
N TRP A 35 3.81 5.28 -4.09
CA TRP A 35 3.93 6.50 -4.89
C TRP A 35 3.42 6.28 -6.30
N ILE A 36 2.96 7.36 -6.93
CA ILE A 36 2.62 7.39 -8.34
C ILE A 36 3.36 8.56 -9.01
N TYR A 37 3.77 8.36 -10.25
CA TYR A 37 4.42 9.37 -11.07
C TYR A 37 3.61 9.58 -12.34
N ASP A 38 3.36 10.83 -12.71
CA ASP A 38 2.69 11.17 -13.96
C ASP A 38 3.73 11.42 -15.07
N LEU A 39 3.57 10.71 -16.18
CA LEU A 39 4.45 10.84 -17.35
C LEU A 39 4.28 12.16 -18.09
N HIS A 40 3.13 12.83 -17.93
CA HIS A 40 2.84 14.09 -18.61
C HIS A 40 3.61 15.28 -18.02
N ASP A 41 3.63 15.42 -16.69
CA ASP A 41 4.25 16.56 -16.00
C ASP A 41 5.50 16.20 -15.19
N GLY A 42 5.77 14.90 -15.02
CA GLY A 42 6.93 14.40 -14.31
C GLY A 42 6.84 14.53 -12.78
N LEU A 43 5.65 14.72 -12.23
CA LEU A 43 5.47 14.90 -10.79
C LEU A 43 5.20 13.57 -10.09
N ILE A 44 5.89 13.37 -8.96
CA ILE A 44 5.61 12.27 -8.02
C ILE A 44 4.54 12.75 -7.05
N THR A 45 3.53 11.93 -6.84
CA THR A 45 2.50 12.10 -5.82
C THR A 45 2.62 10.97 -4.80
N ASP A 46 2.75 11.33 -3.52
CA ASP A 46 2.61 10.38 -2.42
C ASP A 46 1.12 10.10 -2.19
N LEU A 47 0.72 8.82 -2.18
CA LEU A 47 -0.66 8.41 -1.93
C LEU A 47 -0.98 8.28 -0.43
N GLU A 48 -0.02 8.63 0.44
CA GLU A 48 -0.08 8.49 1.90
C GLU A 48 -0.37 7.04 2.34
N VAL A 49 0.12 6.10 1.55
CA VAL A 49 -0.06 4.66 1.75
C VAL A 49 1.30 4.07 2.10
N HIS A 50 1.44 3.64 3.35
CA HIS A 50 2.66 3.00 3.81
C HIS A 50 2.39 1.87 4.80
N LEU A 51 3.30 0.90 4.84
CA LEU A 51 3.27 -0.25 5.74
C LEU A 51 4.59 -0.35 6.49
N GLU A 52 4.53 -0.55 7.80
CA GLU A 52 5.72 -0.68 8.66
C GLU A 52 5.69 -1.93 9.55
N ASN A 53 4.58 -2.68 9.52
CA ASN A 53 4.42 -3.96 10.22
C ASN A 53 3.20 -4.72 9.67
N ARG A 54 3.05 -5.98 10.10
CA ARG A 54 1.94 -6.87 9.75
C ARG A 54 0.55 -6.30 10.11
N VAL A 55 0.45 -5.58 11.23
CA VAL A 55 -0.82 -5.00 11.69
C VAL A 55 -1.30 -3.89 10.74
N ALA A 56 -0.38 -3.05 10.28
CA ALA A 56 -0.66 -1.99 9.31
C ALA A 56 -1.20 -2.57 7.99
N THR A 57 -0.69 -3.71 7.53
CA THR A 57 -1.18 -4.38 6.30
C THR A 57 -2.67 -4.72 6.41
N ASN A 58 -3.06 -5.35 7.52
CA ASN A 58 -4.45 -5.73 7.77
C ASN A 58 -5.38 -4.49 7.89
N ALA A 59 -4.90 -3.43 8.54
CA ALA A 59 -5.65 -2.18 8.67
C ALA A 59 -5.88 -1.50 7.31
N LEU A 60 -4.82 -1.42 6.48
CA LEU A 60 -4.90 -0.84 5.14
C LEU A 60 -5.85 -1.64 4.25
N ARG A 61 -5.79 -2.98 4.29
CA ARG A 61 -6.68 -3.85 3.51
C ARG A 61 -8.15 -3.65 3.87
N LYS A 62 -8.48 -3.56 5.17
CA LYS A 62 -9.84 -3.23 5.63
C LYS A 62 -10.31 -1.85 5.14
N ARG A 63 -9.45 -0.83 5.25
CA ARG A 63 -9.75 0.54 4.76
C ARG A 63 -9.98 0.56 3.24
N PHE A 64 -9.20 -0.22 2.50
CA PHE A 64 -9.31 -0.33 1.05
C PHE A 64 -10.63 -0.99 0.63
N LEU A 65 -10.98 -2.13 1.22
CA LEU A 65 -12.23 -2.84 0.95
C LEU A 65 -13.46 -1.97 1.25
N TYR A 66 -13.44 -1.21 2.34
CA TYR A 66 -14.50 -0.27 2.68
C TYR A 66 -14.67 0.82 1.61
N LYS A 67 -13.58 1.46 1.18
CA LYS A 67 -13.60 2.51 0.14
C LYS A 67 -13.99 1.99 -1.24
N ALA A 68 -13.58 0.76 -1.59
CA ALA A 68 -13.94 0.13 -2.85
C ALA A 68 -15.44 -0.17 -2.94
N ASN A 69 -16.06 -0.60 -1.83
CA ASN A 69 -17.48 -0.88 -1.78
C ASN A 69 -18.35 0.38 -1.78
N GLN A 70 -17.91 1.49 -1.15
CA GLN A 70 -18.65 2.76 -1.18
C GLN A 70 -18.76 3.42 -2.56
N LYS A 71 -17.83 3.16 -3.48
CA LYS A 71 -17.85 3.76 -4.83
C LYS A 71 -18.66 2.98 -5.87
N LYS A 72 -19.15 1.79 -5.50
CA LYS A 72 -20.02 0.97 -6.36
C LYS A 72 -21.51 1.23 -6.12
N ALA A 73 -21.85 2.07 -5.14
CA ALA A 73 -23.21 2.52 -4.83
C ALA A 73 -23.51 3.86 -5.49
#